data_AF-L7MSZ8-F1
#
_entry.id   AF-L7MSZ8-F1
#
_cell.length_a   1.000
_cell.length_b   1.000
_cell.length_c   1.000
_cell.angle_alpha   90.00
_cell.angle_beta   90.00
_cell.angle_gamma   90.00
#
_symmetry.space_group_name_H-M   'P 1'
#
loop_
_entity.id
_entity.type
_entity.pdbx_description
1 polymer ?
#
loop_
_entity_poly.entity_id
_entity_poly.type
_entity_poly.pdbx_seq_one_letter_code
_entity_poly.pdbx_strand_id
1 'polypeptide(L)'
;KGKQDSHAVTPRFPKLKDEGWFLILGEVDKRELIALKRVGYIRNHHVVSISFYTPEVPGRYIYTLYFMSDCYLGLDQQYDIHLNVTPASISAQVNEEVSDALTDLKVQ
;
A
#
# COMPACT_ATOMS: atom_id res chain seq x y z
N LYS A 1 -19.97 26.42 9.12
CA LYS A 1 -19.07 25.32 8.70
C LYS A 1 -19.41 25.01 7.25
N GLY A 2 -18.68 25.61 6.30
CA GLY A 2 -19.02 25.52 4.87
C GLY A 2 -18.89 24.10 4.35
N LYS A 3 -19.84 23.67 3.50
CA LYS A 3 -19.74 22.43 2.72
C LYS A 3 -18.47 22.55 1.86
N GLN A 4 -17.48 21.73 2.16
CA GLN A 4 -16.24 21.67 1.37
C GLN A 4 -16.44 20.61 0.28
N ASP A 5 -16.35 21.03 -0.98
CA ASP A 5 -16.59 20.18 -2.14
C ASP A 5 -15.48 19.12 -2.29
N SER A 6 -15.88 17.86 -2.44
CA SER A 6 -15.00 16.73 -2.79
C SER A 6 -14.71 16.64 -4.30
N HIS A 7 -15.19 17.63 -5.05
CA HIS A 7 -15.19 17.65 -6.50
C HIS A 7 -13.83 18.13 -7.01
N ALA A 8 -13.27 17.36 -7.93
CA ALA A 8 -12.05 17.72 -8.64
C ALA A 8 -12.32 18.90 -9.58
N VAL A 9 -11.43 19.88 -9.60
CA VAL A 9 -11.56 21.05 -10.47
C VAL A 9 -11.20 20.65 -11.90
N THR A 10 -12.22 20.34 -12.70
CA THR A 10 -12.07 19.80 -14.05
C THR A 10 -12.89 20.61 -15.07
N PRO A 11 -12.43 21.83 -15.44
CA PRO A 11 -13.23 22.78 -16.24
C PRO A 11 -13.55 22.30 -17.66
N ARG A 12 -12.77 21.35 -18.19
CA ARG A 12 -12.98 20.74 -19.51
C ARG A 12 -13.70 19.39 -19.44
N PHE A 13 -14.07 18.91 -18.26
CA PHE A 13 -14.76 17.64 -18.10
C PHE A 13 -16.27 17.90 -17.94
N PRO A 14 -17.13 17.26 -18.74
CA PRO A 14 -18.56 17.61 -18.82
C PRO A 14 -19.39 17.12 -17.62
N LYS A 15 -18.83 16.30 -16.73
CA LYS A 15 -19.52 15.72 -15.57
C LYS A 15 -18.83 16.13 -14.28
N LEU A 16 -19.59 16.17 -13.19
CA LEU A 16 -19.01 16.26 -11.85
C LEU A 16 -18.15 15.02 -11.60
N LYS A 17 -16.94 15.24 -11.11
CA LYS A 17 -15.94 14.21 -10.85
C LYS A 17 -15.43 14.41 -9.44
N ASP A 18 -15.53 13.39 -8.60
CA ASP A 18 -14.86 13.40 -7.30
C ASP A 18 -13.39 13.01 -7.49
N GLU A 19 -12.54 13.61 -6.66
CA GLU A 19 -11.12 13.28 -6.62
C GLU A 19 -10.93 11.82 -6.21
N GLY A 20 -10.14 11.10 -7.00
CA GLY A 20 -9.76 9.73 -6.73
C GLY A 20 -8.26 9.54 -6.91
N TRP A 21 -7.74 8.57 -6.17
CA TRP A 21 -6.33 8.21 -6.19
C TRP A 21 -6.18 6.70 -6.36
N PHE A 22 -5.15 6.30 -7.08
CA PHE A 22 -4.74 4.90 -7.20
C PHE A 22 -3.42 4.73 -6.47
N LEU A 23 -3.41 3.75 -5.57
CA LEU A 23 -2.20 3.32 -4.89
C LEU A 23 -1.85 1.93 -5.44
N ILE A 24 -0.75 1.86 -6.19
CA ILE A 24 -0.33 0.66 -6.92
C ILE A 24 1.05 0.26 -6.44
N LEU A 25 1.20 -1.01 -6.07
CA LEU A 25 2.48 -1.62 -5.75
C LEU A 25 2.85 -2.55 -6.90
N GLY A 26 4.02 -2.37 -7.47
CA GLY A 26 4.50 -3.18 -8.60
C GLY A 26 5.98 -3.48 -8.52
N GLU A 27 6.41 -4.50 -9.25
CA GLU A 27 7.82 -4.82 -9.48
C GLU A 27 8.17 -4.43 -10.93
N VAL A 28 9.00 -3.40 -11.10
CA VAL A 28 9.29 -2.82 -12.41
C VAL A 28 10.08 -3.79 -13.30
N ASP A 29 11.03 -4.52 -12.72
CA ASP A 29 11.90 -5.45 -13.44
C ASP A 29 11.11 -6.60 -14.09
N LYS A 30 10.12 -7.14 -13.37
CA LYS A 30 9.21 -8.19 -13.88
C LYS A 30 8.00 -7.63 -14.63
N ARG A 31 7.78 -6.32 -14.57
CA ARG A 31 6.57 -5.65 -15.08
C ARG A 31 5.29 -6.24 -14.48
N GLU A 32 5.37 -6.59 -13.20
CA GLU A 32 4.28 -7.25 -12.47
C GLU A 32 3.58 -6.27 -11.53
N LEU A 33 2.24 -6.31 -11.52
CA LEU A 33 1.44 -5.57 -10.57
C LEU A 33 1.16 -6.46 -9.37
N ILE A 34 1.69 -6.07 -8.21
CA ILE A 34 1.62 -6.84 -6.96
C ILE A 34 0.32 -6.54 -6.21
N ALA A 35 -0.06 -5.27 -6.12
CA ALA A 35 -1.32 -4.86 -5.50
C ALA A 35 -1.83 -3.54 -6.08
N LEU A 36 -3.15 -3.37 -6.11
CA LEU A 36 -3.81 -2.12 -6.49
C LEU A 36 -4.91 -1.82 -5.49
N LYS A 37 -4.93 -0.58 -5.01
CA LYS A 37 -5.99 -0.07 -4.15
C LYS A 37 -6.47 1.28 -4.64
N ARG A 38 -7.79 1.39 -4.86
CA ARG A 38 -8.43 2.66 -5.18
C ARG A 38 -8.79 3.39 -3.88
N VAL A 39 -8.44 4.67 -3.82
CA VAL A 39 -8.68 5.55 -2.70
C VAL A 39 -9.56 6.69 -3.21
N GLY A 40 -10.59 7.05 -2.44
CA GLY A 40 -11.44 8.20 -2.76
C GLY A 40 -10.78 9.52 -2.36
N TYR A 41 -11.60 10.54 -2.20
CA TYR A 41 -11.18 11.87 -1.78
C TYR A 41 -10.44 11.87 -0.42
N ILE A 42 -9.28 12.55 -0.37
CA ILE A 42 -8.42 12.67 0.81
C ILE A 42 -8.57 14.09 1.37
N ARG A 43 -9.07 14.20 2.62
CA ARG A 43 -9.33 15.51 3.25
C ARG A 43 -8.09 16.15 3.90
N ASN A 44 -7.47 15.43 4.84
CA ASN A 44 -6.30 15.88 5.59
C ASN A 44 -5.26 14.77 5.66
N HIS A 45 -5.56 13.75 6.47
CA HIS A 45 -4.72 12.59 6.68
C HIS A 45 -5.57 11.35 6.44
N HIS A 46 -5.06 10.41 5.65
CA HIS A 46 -5.75 9.18 5.33
C HIS A 46 -4.76 8.04 5.38
N VAL A 47 -5.08 7.01 6.17
CA VAL A 47 -4.26 5.80 6.27
C VAL A 47 -4.89 4.73 5.40
N VAL A 48 -4.11 4.21 4.45
CA VAL A 48 -4.55 3.16 3.53
C VAL A 48 -3.69 1.94 3.76
N SER A 49 -4.31 0.84 4.18
CA SER A 49 -3.62 -0.46 4.23
C SER A 49 -3.68 -1.15 2.87
N ILE A 50 -2.53 -1.57 2.35
CA ILE A 50 -2.40 -2.48 1.20
C ILE A 50 -1.83 -3.79 1.72
N SER A 51 -2.45 -4.89 1.29
CA SER A 51 -2.00 -6.24 1.60
C SER A 51 -1.59 -6.93 0.31
N PHE A 52 -0.45 -7.63 0.35
CA PHE A 52 0.07 -8.40 -0.76
C PHE A 52 0.80 -9.63 -0.21
N TYR A 53 1.03 -10.62 -1.08
CA TYR A 53 1.79 -11.82 -0.73
C TYR A 53 3.27 -11.61 -1.04
N THR A 54 4.13 -12.04 -0.12
CA THR A 54 5.57 -12.07 -0.36
C THR A 54 5.89 -13.19 -1.36
N PRO A 55 6.88 -12.99 -2.25
CA PRO A 55 7.38 -14.03 -3.14
C PRO A 55 7.80 -15.30 -2.39
N GLU A 56 7.71 -16.45 -3.04
CA GLU A 56 8.11 -17.75 -2.46
C GLU A 56 9.61 -17.83 -2.18
N VAL A 57 10.42 -17.18 -3.01
CA VAL A 57 11.88 -17.21 -2.91
C VAL A 57 12.36 -16.10 -1.97
N PRO A 58 13.05 -16.42 -0.87
CA PRO A 58 13.68 -15.43 -0.01
C PRO A 58 14.73 -14.62 -0.77
N GLY A 59 14.83 -13.34 -0.47
CA GLY A 59 15.77 -12.45 -1.16
C GLY A 59 15.44 -10.98 -1.00
N ARG A 60 16.27 -10.15 -1.65
CA ARG A 60 16.06 -8.71 -1.72
C ARG A 60 15.19 -8.39 -2.93
N TYR A 61 14.08 -7.71 -2.69
CA TYR A 61 13.14 -7.25 -3.70
C TYR A 61 13.01 -5.74 -3.61
N ILE A 62 12.92 -5.09 -4.76
CA ILE A 62 12.65 -3.66 -4.87
C ILE A 62 11.28 -3.52 -5.52
N TYR A 63 10.32 -3.04 -4.74
CA TYR A 63 8.99 -2.74 -5.24
C TYR A 63 8.82 -1.24 -5.37
N THR A 64 8.04 -0.84 -6.35
CA THR A 64 7.73 0.56 -6.60
C THR A 64 6.26 0.81 -6.25
N LEU A 65 6.06 1.75 -5.35
CA LEU A 65 4.75 2.27 -4.97
C LEU A 65 4.44 3.50 -5.83
N TYR A 66 3.39 3.41 -6.62
CA TYR A 66 2.83 4.49 -7.40
C TYR A 66 1.60 5.05 -6.69
N PHE A 67 1.59 6.36 -6.48
CA PHE A 67 0.44 7.11 -6.02
C PHE A 67 0.00 8.04 -7.14
N MET A 68 -1.08 7.67 -7.83
CA MET A 68 -1.51 8.35 -9.05
C MET A 68 -2.88 9.00 -8.88
N SER A 69 -3.05 10.21 -9.42
CA SER A 69 -4.33 10.90 -9.42
C SER A 69 -5.19 10.48 -10.62
N ASP A 70 -6.49 10.32 -10.42
CA ASP A 70 -7.41 10.05 -11.53
C ASP A 70 -7.98 11.32 -12.20
N CYS A 71 -7.69 12.51 -11.64
CA CYS A 71 -8.22 13.80 -12.13
C CYS A 71 -7.16 14.81 -12.54
N TYR A 72 -5.94 14.71 -12.00
CA TYR A 72 -4.91 15.72 -12.20
C TYR A 72 -3.64 15.11 -12.79
N LEU A 73 -3.16 15.70 -13.89
CA LEU A 73 -1.89 15.30 -14.50
C LEU A 73 -0.73 15.95 -13.73
N GLY A 74 0.34 15.19 -13.50
CA GLY A 74 1.56 15.68 -12.85
C GLY A 74 1.54 15.66 -11.32
N LEU A 75 0.48 15.10 -10.71
CA LEU A 75 0.45 14.83 -9.26
C LEU A 75 0.86 13.39 -8.90
N ASP A 76 1.25 12.60 -9.90
CA ASP A 76 1.66 11.22 -9.71
C ASP A 76 3.02 11.15 -9.02
N GLN A 77 3.12 10.29 -8.00
CA GLN A 77 4.34 10.08 -7.22
C GLN A 77 4.78 8.63 -7.31
N GLN A 78 6.09 8.42 -7.28
CA GLN A 78 6.72 7.11 -7.34
C GLN A 78 7.72 6.98 -6.19
N TYR A 79 7.66 5.86 -5.46
CA TYR A 79 8.55 5.57 -4.35
C TYR A 79 9.06 4.14 -4.40
N ASP A 80 10.37 3.94 -4.23
CA ASP A 80 10.97 2.61 -4.19
C ASP A 80 11.04 2.09 -2.74
N ILE A 81 10.49 0.90 -2.55
CA ILE A 81 10.40 0.17 -1.29
C ILE A 81 11.32 -1.04 -1.38
N HIS A 82 12.30 -1.08 -0.49
CA HIS A 82 13.27 -2.16 -0.41
C HIS A 82 12.80 -3.18 0.62
N LEU A 83 12.51 -4.40 0.18
CA LEU A 83 12.06 -5.50 1.02
C LEU A 83 13.11 -6.60 1.05
N ASN A 84 13.38 -7.11 2.24
CA ASN A 84 14.20 -8.30 2.43
C ASN A 84 13.31 -9.44 2.90
N VAL A 85 12.90 -10.30 1.98
CA VAL A 85 12.06 -11.47 2.27
C VAL A 85 12.94 -12.53 2.90
N THR A 86 12.67 -12.85 4.16
CA THR A 86 13.34 -13.93 4.88
C THR A 86 12.57 -15.25 4.70
N PRO A 87 13.24 -16.41 4.81
CA PRO A 87 12.55 -17.69 4.85
C PRO A 87 11.48 -17.69 5.94
N ALA A 88 10.39 -18.43 5.71
CA ALA A 88 9.35 -18.61 6.71
C ALA A 88 9.97 -19.18 7.99
N SER A 89 10.04 -18.38 9.04
CA SER A 89 10.43 -18.82 10.36
C SER A 89 9.17 -18.89 11.22
N ILE A 90 8.94 -20.06 11.81
CA ILE A 90 7.84 -20.28 12.75
C ILE A 90 7.88 -19.26 13.89
N SER A 91 9.08 -18.80 14.27
CA SER A 91 9.30 -17.76 15.27
C SER A 91 8.86 -16.36 14.88
N ALA A 92 8.76 -16.03 13.58
CA ALA A 92 8.28 -14.72 13.11
C ALA A 92 6.77 -14.68 12.86
N GLN A 93 6.11 -15.85 12.77
CA GLN A 93 4.64 -15.97 12.68
C GLN A 93 3.95 -16.01 14.04
N VAL A 94 4.70 -15.79 15.12
CA VAL A 94 4.20 -15.80 16.50
C VAL A 94 3.55 -14.44 16.76
N ASN A 95 2.21 -14.39 16.82
CA ASN A 95 1.50 -13.27 17.46
C ASN A 95 2.01 -13.12 18.91
N GLU A 96 2.04 -11.90 19.47
CA GLU A 96 2.53 -11.63 20.84
C GLU A 96 2.00 -12.65 21.88
N GLU A 97 0.76 -13.11 21.75
CA GLU A 97 0.14 -14.11 22.64
C GLU A 97 0.79 -15.51 22.61
N VAL A 98 1.38 -15.93 21.48
CA VAL A 98 1.99 -17.26 21.32
C VAL A 98 3.46 -17.25 21.78
N SER A 99 4.08 -16.06 21.86
CA SER A 99 5.46 -15.90 22.33
C SER A 99 5.58 -16.22 23.82
N ASP A 100 4.63 -15.72 24.62
CA ASP A 100 4.62 -15.95 26.07
C ASP A 100 4.41 -17.43 26.44
N ALA A 101 3.56 -18.13 25.69
CA ALA A 101 3.33 -19.57 25.91
C ALA A 101 4.56 -20.43 25.57
N LEU A 102 5.39 -20.01 24.60
CA LEU A 102 6.59 -20.75 24.20
C LEU A 102 7.77 -20.48 25.13
N THR A 103 7.83 -19.30 25.77
CA THR A 103 8.82 -19.01 26.81
C THR A 103 8.60 -19.83 28.06
N ASP A 104 7.35 -20.05 28.48
CA ASP A 104 7.04 -20.85 29.68
C ASP A 104 7.37 -22.35 29.51
N LEU A 105 7.30 -22.88 28.28
CA LEU A 105 7.70 -24.27 27.99
C LEU A 105 9.22 -24.47 27.87
N LYS A 106 10.02 -23.39 27.79
CA LYS A 106 11.49 -23.47 27.75
C LYS A 106 12.15 -23.34 29.12
N VAL A 107 11.39 -23.01 30.16
CA VAL A 107 11.89 -22.80 31.53
C VAL A 107 11.72 -24.05 32.40
N GLN A 108 11.21 -25.17 31.85
CA GLN A 108 11.10 -26.46 32.55
C GLN A 108 12.07 -27.52 32.03
#